data_AF-N9DTR6-F1
#
_entry.id   AF-N9DTR6-F1
#
_cell.length_a   1.000
_cell.length_b   1.000
_cell.length_c   1.000
_cell.angle_alpha   90.00
_cell.angle_beta   90.00
_cell.angle_gamma   90.00
#
_symmetry.space_group_name_H-M   'P 1'
#
loop_
_entity.id
_entity.type
_entity.pdbx_description
1 polymer ?
#
loop_
_entity_poly.entity_id
_entity_poly.type
_entity_poly.pdbx_seq_one_letter_code
_entity_poly.pdbx_strand_id
1 'polypeptide(L)'
;MADPKDKLVHENHIYIFTVVMVLVAFLAVWFAYKPQIVGFLVYTKGILIIPLWWIHSIFKAIGLNYVPLLSELVYSTEHLCKPTNNWLPLFCQNKFSEVTIFQISKASQAWNLLIFLLATPWIKKAYDRFNSEHPARGFIKSMNLEEFIEEQIPNQRHLQVFGPLDLSKYDTNNGHFKALDSTYEFANRHELITGTKERLVNITINGVTKEYNDKSETVPIIDEEKFLNVLREQLGDLWITLDNSKETSPDELSYLSDVDTILLALYLPVACATGFVAQT
;
A
#
# COMPACT_ATOMS: atom_id res chain seq x y z
N MET A 1 -37.29 1.89 -2.32
CA MET A 1 -36.16 2.39 -1.51
C MET A 1 -36.54 2.17 -0.06
N ALA A 2 -35.88 1.24 0.65
CA ALA A 2 -36.20 0.95 2.05
C ALA A 2 -35.76 2.12 2.95
N ASP A 3 -36.58 2.45 3.95
CA ASP A 3 -36.32 3.53 4.91
C ASP A 3 -34.99 3.26 5.65
N PRO A 4 -34.09 4.26 5.77
CA PRO A 4 -32.82 4.10 6.48
C PRO A 4 -32.97 3.61 7.94
N LYS A 5 -34.14 3.79 8.58
CA LYS A 5 -34.43 3.22 9.90
C LYS A 5 -34.60 1.69 9.87
N ASP A 6 -35.20 1.15 8.82
CA ASP A 6 -35.42 -0.30 8.67
C ASP A 6 -34.10 -1.05 8.42
N LYS A 7 -33.16 -0.42 7.69
CA LYS A 7 -31.80 -0.96 7.50
C LYS A 7 -31.03 -1.06 8.82
N LEU A 8 -31.08 -0.03 9.67
CA LEU A 8 -30.37 0.00 10.94
C LEU A 8 -30.90 -1.03 11.94
N VAL A 9 -32.23 -1.23 11.97
CA VAL A 9 -32.88 -2.25 12.79
C VAL A 9 -32.51 -3.65 12.30
N HIS A 10 -32.48 -3.87 10.98
CA HIS A 10 -32.15 -5.18 10.40
C HIS A 10 -30.68 -5.58 10.62
N GLU A 11 -29.74 -4.63 10.56
CA GLU A 11 -28.32 -4.87 10.85
C GLU A 11 -28.09 -5.20 12.34
N ASN A 12 -28.78 -4.51 13.26
CA ASN A 12 -28.70 -4.80 14.69
C ASN A 12 -29.26 -6.20 15.02
N HIS A 13 -30.35 -6.63 14.38
CA HIS A 13 -30.89 -7.98 14.58
C HIS A 13 -29.95 -9.07 14.06
N ILE A 14 -29.27 -8.86 12.92
CA ILE A 14 -28.26 -9.78 12.40
C ILE A 14 -27.07 -9.86 13.35
N TYR A 15 -26.60 -8.73 13.89
CA TYR A 15 -25.53 -8.72 14.87
C TYR A 15 -25.90 -9.45 16.16
N ILE A 16 -27.09 -9.18 16.72
CA ILE A 16 -27.57 -9.87 17.92
C ILE A 16 -27.72 -11.37 17.67
N PHE A 17 -28.31 -11.76 16.54
CA PHE A 17 -28.48 -13.17 16.18
C PHE A 17 -27.13 -13.89 16.02
N THR A 18 -26.15 -13.27 15.36
CA THR A 18 -24.82 -13.85 15.20
C THR A 18 -24.12 -14.02 16.56
N VAL A 19 -24.17 -13.02 17.44
CA VAL A 19 -23.62 -13.12 18.81
C VAL A 19 -24.30 -14.26 19.59
N VAL A 20 -25.62 -14.37 19.54
CA VAL A 20 -26.37 -15.44 20.22
C VAL A 20 -25.99 -16.82 19.67
N MET A 21 -25.90 -16.97 18.36
CA MET A 21 -25.52 -18.24 17.73
C MET A 21 -24.08 -18.64 18.08
N VAL A 22 -23.15 -17.69 18.14
CA VAL A 22 -21.77 -17.95 18.59
C VAL A 22 -21.74 -18.41 20.05
N LEU A 23 -22.53 -17.78 20.92
CA LEU A 23 -22.63 -18.20 22.33
C LEU A 23 -23.23 -19.60 22.48
N VAL A 24 -24.29 -19.91 21.73
CA VAL A 24 -24.91 -21.24 21.72
C VAL A 24 -23.92 -22.29 21.21
N ALA A 25 -23.21 -22.01 20.11
CA ALA A 25 -22.18 -22.90 19.58
C ALA A 25 -21.05 -23.13 20.59
N PHE A 26 -20.58 -22.08 21.26
CA PHE A 26 -19.56 -22.17 22.31
C PHE A 26 -20.02 -23.06 23.47
N LEU A 27 -21.26 -22.87 23.96
CA LEU A 27 -21.82 -23.69 25.02
C LEU A 27 -22.00 -25.15 24.57
N ALA A 28 -22.45 -25.40 23.34
CA ALA A 28 -22.60 -26.75 22.80
C ALA A 28 -21.25 -27.48 22.73
N VAL A 29 -20.20 -26.82 22.24
CA VAL A 29 -18.83 -27.35 22.23
C VAL A 29 -18.33 -27.62 23.63
N TRP A 30 -18.59 -26.70 24.57
CA TRP A 30 -18.22 -26.87 25.96
C TRP A 30 -18.85 -28.13 26.57
N PHE A 31 -20.16 -28.31 26.45
CA PHE A 31 -20.82 -29.49 27.03
C PHE A 31 -20.43 -30.81 26.35
N ALA A 32 -20.17 -30.80 25.04
CA ALA A 32 -19.80 -32.00 24.30
C ALA A 32 -18.33 -32.44 24.55
N TYR A 33 -17.41 -31.48 24.67
CA TYR A 33 -15.96 -31.74 24.68
C TYR A 33 -15.24 -31.28 25.95
N LYS A 34 -15.99 -30.97 27.02
CA LYS A 34 -15.45 -30.51 28.31
C LYS A 34 -14.21 -31.29 28.77
N PRO A 35 -14.24 -32.64 28.92
CA PRO A 35 -13.10 -33.35 29.48
C PRO A 35 -11.87 -33.32 28.56
N GLN A 36 -12.05 -33.28 27.23
CA GLN A 36 -10.95 -33.19 26.26
C GLN A 36 -10.30 -31.80 26.29
N ILE A 37 -11.12 -30.73 26.32
CA ILE A 37 -10.65 -29.34 26.38
C ILE A 37 -9.88 -29.09 27.68
N VAL A 38 -10.44 -29.54 28.81
CA VAL A 38 -9.81 -29.40 30.13
C VAL A 38 -8.54 -30.24 30.22
N GLY A 39 -8.57 -31.49 29.75
CA GLY A 39 -7.40 -32.35 29.70
C GLY A 39 -6.27 -31.72 28.88
N PHE A 40 -6.56 -31.25 27.68
CA PHE A 40 -5.58 -30.57 26.83
C PHE A 40 -4.94 -29.37 27.54
N LEU A 41 -5.76 -28.50 28.17
CA LEU A 41 -5.28 -27.33 28.89
C LEU A 41 -4.42 -27.69 30.12
N VAL A 42 -4.81 -28.72 30.87
CA VAL A 42 -4.07 -29.18 32.05
C VAL A 42 -2.75 -29.83 31.66
N TYR A 43 -2.74 -30.69 30.64
CA TYR A 43 -1.51 -31.35 30.18
C TYR A 43 -0.52 -30.37 29.53
N THR A 44 -0.99 -29.45 28.69
CA THR A 44 -0.12 -28.44 28.06
C THR A 44 0.55 -27.55 29.12
N LYS A 45 -0.22 -27.05 30.10
CA LYS A 45 0.33 -26.31 31.24
C LYS A 45 1.23 -27.19 32.12
N GLY A 46 0.87 -28.46 32.30
CA GLY A 46 1.65 -29.46 33.03
C GLY A 46 3.05 -29.68 32.44
N ILE A 47 3.16 -29.73 31.12
CA ILE A 47 4.45 -29.84 30.40
C ILE A 47 5.27 -28.55 30.57
N LEU A 48 4.64 -27.38 30.39
CA LEU A 48 5.32 -26.09 30.48
C LEU A 48 5.81 -25.78 31.91
N ILE A 49 5.12 -26.30 32.93
CA ILE A 49 5.45 -26.05 34.34
C ILE A 49 6.48 -27.02 34.90
N ILE A 50 6.92 -28.07 34.19
CA ILE A 50 7.91 -29.05 34.68
C ILE A 50 9.12 -28.38 35.37
N PRO A 51 9.85 -27.44 34.75
CA PRO A 51 11.00 -26.80 35.41
C PRO A 51 10.61 -26.01 36.67
N LEU A 52 9.45 -25.36 36.66
CA LEU A 52 8.92 -24.59 37.79
C LEU A 52 8.39 -25.48 38.92
N TRP A 53 7.90 -26.68 38.59
CA TRP A 53 7.42 -27.69 39.54
C TRP A 53 8.54 -28.20 40.44
N TRP A 54 9.73 -28.40 39.87
CA TRP A 54 10.93 -28.77 40.62
C TRP A 54 11.33 -27.69 41.62
N ILE A 55 11.36 -26.44 41.18
CA ILE A 55 11.65 -25.28 42.02
C ILE A 55 10.62 -25.16 43.16
N HIS A 56 9.32 -25.32 42.84
CA HIS A 56 8.23 -25.33 43.83
C HIS A 56 8.39 -26.46 44.85
N SER A 57 8.76 -27.65 44.39
CA SER A 57 8.97 -28.83 45.25
C SER A 57 10.15 -28.63 46.21
N ILE A 58 11.23 -28.01 45.74
CA ILE A 58 12.39 -27.65 46.58
C ILE A 58 12.02 -26.57 47.60
N PHE A 59 11.28 -25.54 47.19
CA PHE A 59 10.82 -24.49 48.12
C PHE A 59 9.94 -25.04 49.24
N LYS A 60 9.02 -25.96 48.91
CA LYS A 60 8.23 -26.69 49.92
C LYS A 60 9.12 -27.52 50.85
N ALA A 61 10.15 -28.19 50.32
CA ALA A 61 11.07 -29.00 51.13
C ALA A 61 11.91 -28.17 52.13
N ILE A 62 12.19 -26.90 51.82
CA ILE A 62 12.95 -25.97 52.68
C ILE A 62 12.01 -25.17 53.63
N GLY A 63 10.70 -25.43 53.60
CA GLY A 63 9.71 -24.77 54.46
C GLY A 63 9.24 -23.39 53.94
N LEU A 64 9.63 -23.00 52.73
CA LEU A 64 9.11 -21.82 52.03
C LEU A 64 7.84 -22.20 51.27
N ASN A 65 6.75 -22.31 52.03
CA ASN A 65 5.49 -22.89 51.54
C ASN A 65 4.72 -21.98 50.56
N TYR A 66 5.05 -20.70 50.44
CA TYR A 66 4.28 -19.77 49.63
C TYR A 66 5.13 -18.73 48.89
N VAL A 67 5.22 -18.90 47.57
CA VAL A 67 5.67 -17.89 46.61
C VAL A 67 4.47 -17.55 45.72
N PRO A 68 3.90 -16.33 45.79
CA PRO A 68 2.59 -16.04 45.22
C PRO A 68 2.45 -16.40 43.73
N LEU A 69 3.39 -15.96 42.90
CA LEU A 69 3.36 -16.20 41.45
C LEU A 69 3.57 -17.68 41.10
N LEU A 70 4.50 -18.35 41.79
CA LEU A 70 4.82 -19.75 41.54
C LEU A 70 3.67 -20.67 41.96
N SER A 71 3.04 -20.39 43.10
CA SER A 71 1.90 -21.15 43.61
C SER A 71 0.69 -21.04 42.69
N GLU A 72 0.44 -19.87 42.10
CA GLU A 72 -0.67 -19.67 41.16
C GLU A 72 -0.39 -20.29 39.78
N LEU A 73 0.86 -20.29 39.32
CA LEU A 73 1.26 -20.97 38.07
C LEU A 73 1.17 -22.49 38.18
N VAL A 74 1.51 -23.04 39.35
CA VAL A 74 1.45 -24.48 39.64
C VAL A 74 0.03 -24.93 40.02
N TYR A 75 -0.88 -24.00 40.32
CA TYR A 75 -2.26 -24.30 40.77
C TYR A 75 -3.01 -25.25 39.81
N SER A 76 -2.91 -25.04 38.49
CA SER A 76 -3.56 -25.92 37.51
C SER A 76 -3.13 -27.38 37.68
N THR A 77 -1.87 -27.58 38.00
CA THR A 77 -1.25 -28.90 38.03
C THR A 77 -1.38 -29.52 39.42
N GLU A 78 -1.23 -28.74 40.48
CA GLU A 78 -1.41 -29.21 41.85
C GLU A 78 -2.89 -29.53 42.16
N HIS A 79 -3.84 -28.69 41.71
CA HIS A 79 -5.25 -28.81 42.10
C HIS A 79 -6.15 -29.44 41.04
N LEU A 80 -5.91 -29.18 39.75
CA LEU A 80 -6.75 -29.74 38.68
C LEU A 80 -6.25 -31.08 38.19
N CYS A 81 -4.93 -31.27 38.05
CA CYS A 81 -4.34 -32.56 37.67
C CYS A 81 -4.24 -33.53 38.87
N LYS A 82 -3.79 -33.04 40.04
CA LYS A 82 -3.38 -33.85 41.20
C LYS A 82 -2.44 -34.99 40.77
N PRO A 83 -1.14 -34.71 40.60
CA PRO A 83 -0.23 -35.68 40.02
C PRO A 83 -0.04 -36.89 40.93
N THR A 84 0.00 -38.08 40.35
CA THR A 84 0.21 -39.36 41.06
C THR A 84 1.59 -39.48 41.70
N ASN A 85 2.57 -38.72 41.20
CA ASN A 85 3.93 -38.70 41.72
C ASN A 85 4.44 -37.25 41.80
N ASN A 86 5.19 -36.94 42.86
CA ASN A 86 5.79 -35.62 43.08
C ASN A 86 6.94 -35.32 42.11
N TRP A 87 7.51 -36.33 41.45
CA TRP A 87 8.64 -36.13 40.52
C TRP A 87 8.22 -35.61 39.14
N LEU A 88 7.09 -36.06 38.61
CA LEU A 88 6.64 -35.70 37.25
C LEU A 88 5.16 -35.34 37.26
N PRO A 89 4.82 -34.05 37.04
CA PRO A 89 3.46 -33.57 37.22
C PRO A 89 2.57 -33.81 35.99
N LEU A 90 2.77 -34.92 35.29
CA LEU A 90 2.08 -35.28 34.05
C LEU A 90 1.02 -36.37 34.23
N PHE A 91 1.05 -37.13 35.32
CA PHE A 91 0.10 -38.22 35.56
C PHE A 91 -1.04 -37.75 36.45
N CYS A 92 -2.13 -37.28 35.86
CA CYS A 92 -3.28 -36.73 36.59
C CYS A 92 -4.19 -37.83 37.17
N GLN A 93 -4.60 -37.66 38.43
CA GLN A 93 -5.56 -38.55 39.11
C GLN A 93 -7.00 -38.07 39.00
N ASN A 94 -7.22 -36.77 38.82
CA ASN A 94 -8.57 -36.20 38.79
C ASN A 94 -9.30 -36.50 37.48
N LYS A 95 -10.62 -36.70 37.57
CA LYS A 95 -11.51 -36.77 36.41
C LYS A 95 -11.82 -35.37 35.89
N PHE A 96 -11.42 -35.06 34.66
CA PHE A 96 -11.62 -33.74 34.05
C PHE A 96 -13.09 -33.38 33.78
N SER A 97 -14.00 -34.36 33.82
CA SER A 97 -15.46 -34.14 33.71
C SER A 97 -16.02 -33.31 34.86
N GLU A 98 -15.40 -33.36 36.04
CA GLU A 98 -15.91 -32.74 37.28
C GLU A 98 -15.37 -31.32 37.51
N VAL A 99 -14.39 -30.88 36.70
CA VAL A 99 -13.78 -29.55 36.82
C VAL A 99 -14.79 -28.47 36.42
N THR A 100 -14.89 -27.41 37.22
CA THR A 100 -15.80 -26.28 36.95
C THR A 100 -15.14 -25.21 36.09
N ILE A 101 -15.94 -24.42 35.35
CA ILE A 101 -15.45 -23.28 34.56
C ILE A 101 -14.68 -22.29 35.46
N PHE A 102 -15.16 -22.06 36.69
CA PHE A 102 -14.53 -21.14 37.63
C PHE A 102 -13.12 -21.60 38.04
N GLN A 103 -12.92 -22.89 38.27
CA GLN A 103 -11.61 -23.47 38.59
C GLN A 103 -10.61 -23.29 37.43
N ILE A 104 -11.08 -23.41 36.18
CA ILE A 104 -10.26 -23.21 34.98
C ILE A 104 -9.92 -21.74 34.78
N SER A 105 -10.91 -20.86 35.00
CA SER A 105 -10.71 -19.41 34.95
C SER A 105 -9.63 -18.98 35.93
N LYS A 106 -9.74 -19.39 37.21
CA LYS A 106 -8.72 -19.11 38.23
C LYS A 106 -7.35 -19.65 37.83
N ALA A 107 -7.27 -20.91 37.40
CA ALA A 107 -6.04 -21.55 36.93
C ALA A 107 -5.43 -20.95 35.65
N SER A 108 -6.13 -20.02 35.00
CA SER A 108 -5.68 -19.35 33.78
C SER A 108 -5.27 -17.90 33.99
N GLN A 109 -5.60 -17.29 35.13
CA GLN A 109 -5.26 -15.89 35.41
C GLN A 109 -3.75 -15.64 35.41
N ALA A 110 -2.98 -16.44 36.17
CA ALA A 110 -1.53 -16.31 36.24
C ALA A 110 -0.85 -16.59 34.88
N TRP A 111 -1.33 -17.60 34.16
CA TRP A 111 -0.84 -17.92 32.81
C TRP A 111 -1.13 -16.81 31.80
N ASN A 112 -2.34 -16.25 31.81
CA ASN A 112 -2.73 -15.16 30.94
C ASN A 112 -1.90 -13.89 31.23
N LEU A 113 -1.65 -13.59 32.51
CA LEU A 113 -0.80 -12.47 32.90
C LEU A 113 0.64 -12.67 32.40
N LEU A 114 1.20 -13.87 32.59
CA LEU A 114 2.55 -14.21 32.10
C LEU A 114 2.65 -14.07 30.58
N ILE A 115 1.69 -14.65 29.84
CA ILE A 115 1.64 -14.57 28.38
C ILE A 115 1.48 -13.12 27.93
N PHE A 116 0.64 -12.33 28.60
CA PHE A 116 0.45 -10.92 28.29
C PHE A 116 1.74 -10.11 28.45
N LEU A 117 2.46 -10.31 29.56
CA LEU A 117 3.75 -9.66 29.80
C LEU A 117 4.78 -10.05 28.72
N LEU A 118 4.84 -11.33 28.33
CA LEU A 118 5.74 -11.81 27.27
C LEU A 118 5.32 -11.32 25.88
N ALA A 119 4.03 -11.16 25.62
CA ALA A 119 3.48 -10.70 24.34
C ALA A 119 3.58 -9.18 24.16
N THR A 120 3.58 -8.41 25.26
CA THR A 120 3.66 -6.94 25.25
C THR A 120 4.76 -6.38 24.32
N PRO A 121 6.03 -6.83 24.37
CA PRO A 121 7.06 -6.31 23.46
C PRO A 121 6.78 -6.61 21.99
N TRP A 122 6.17 -7.76 21.67
CA TRP A 122 5.81 -8.13 20.31
C TRP A 122 4.64 -7.29 19.79
N ILE A 123 3.64 -7.07 20.64
CA ILE A 123 2.50 -6.19 20.33
C ILE A 123 2.99 -4.77 20.11
N LYS A 124 3.87 -4.26 20.97
CA LYS A 124 4.48 -2.93 20.80
C LYS A 124 5.26 -2.85 19.49
N LYS A 125 6.11 -3.84 19.18
CA LYS A 125 6.85 -3.89 17.91
C LYS A 125 5.92 -3.92 16.70
N ALA A 126 4.84 -4.70 16.74
CA ALA A 126 3.85 -4.75 15.67
C ALA A 126 3.10 -3.43 15.52
N TYR A 127 2.75 -2.78 16.63
CA TYR A 127 2.12 -1.46 16.65
C TYR A 127 3.04 -0.37 16.08
N ASP A 128 4.29 -0.34 16.52
CA ASP A 128 5.29 0.62 16.04
C ASP A 128 5.53 0.43 14.54
N ARG A 129 5.63 -0.83 14.08
CA ARG A 129 5.76 -1.17 12.66
C ARG A 129 4.54 -0.75 11.84
N PHE A 130 3.33 -1.04 12.34
CA PHE A 130 2.09 -0.60 11.70
C PHE A 130 2.04 0.93 11.60
N ASN A 131 2.51 1.63 12.62
CA ASN A 131 2.55 3.09 12.61
C ASN A 131 3.60 3.66 11.66
N SER A 132 4.75 3.00 11.49
CA SER A 132 5.83 3.48 10.62
C SER A 132 5.66 3.09 9.17
N GLU A 133 5.07 1.93 8.87
CA GLU A 133 5.02 1.37 7.51
C GLU A 133 3.65 1.54 6.84
N HIS A 134 2.56 1.80 7.58
CA HIS A 134 1.23 1.80 6.98
C HIS A 134 0.89 3.15 6.32
N PRO A 135 0.71 3.20 4.98
CA PRO A 135 0.54 4.44 4.23
C PRO A 135 -0.73 5.21 4.62
N ALA A 136 -1.76 4.51 5.11
CA ALA A 136 -3.00 5.16 5.56
C ALA A 136 -2.80 6.16 6.71
N ARG A 137 -1.69 6.11 7.46
CA ARG A 137 -1.45 7.08 8.54
C ARG A 137 -0.83 8.38 8.03
N GLY A 138 -0.04 8.35 6.95
CA GLY A 138 0.43 9.56 6.25
C GLY A 138 -0.75 10.41 5.79
N PHE A 139 -1.72 9.78 5.12
CA PHE A 139 -2.94 10.46 4.63
C PHE A 139 -3.94 10.90 5.71
N ILE A 140 -3.79 10.50 6.97
CA ILE A 140 -4.64 10.99 8.08
C ILE A 140 -4.19 12.37 8.56
N LYS A 141 -2.93 12.76 8.30
CA LYS A 141 -2.43 14.10 8.61
C LYS A 141 -2.94 15.08 7.56
N SER A 142 -3.43 16.25 7.98
CA SER A 142 -3.62 17.38 7.06
C SER A 142 -2.23 17.84 6.59
N MET A 143 -1.94 17.60 5.32
CA MET A 143 -0.67 17.96 4.69
C MET A 143 -0.83 19.18 3.78
N ASN A 144 0.23 19.99 3.69
CA ASN A 144 0.38 20.97 2.63
C ASN A 144 0.84 20.26 1.34
N LEU A 145 0.79 20.96 0.20
CA LEU A 145 1.15 20.38 -1.10
C LEU A 145 2.60 19.87 -1.11
N GLU A 146 3.53 20.60 -0.50
CA GLU A 146 4.93 20.21 -0.40
C GLU A 146 5.12 18.94 0.43
N GLU A 147 4.50 18.87 1.61
CA GLU A 147 4.55 17.68 2.48
C GLU A 147 3.95 16.45 1.76
N PHE A 148 2.85 16.65 1.02
CA PHE A 148 2.23 15.59 0.23
C PHE A 148 3.17 15.08 -0.86
N ILE A 149 3.83 15.98 -1.59
CA ILE A 149 4.77 15.58 -2.63
C ILE A 149 5.95 14.80 -2.04
N GLU A 150 6.52 15.27 -0.92
CA GLU A 150 7.61 14.57 -0.23
C GLU A 150 7.22 13.16 0.20
N GLU A 151 6.02 12.98 0.77
CA GLU A 151 5.52 11.65 1.15
C GLU A 151 5.24 10.74 -0.07
N GLN A 152 4.93 11.31 -1.24
CA GLN A 152 4.66 10.54 -2.46
C GLN A 152 5.90 10.19 -3.27
N ILE A 153 7.06 10.82 -3.03
CA ILE A 153 8.32 10.53 -3.74
C ILE A 153 8.67 9.03 -3.80
N PRO A 154 8.53 8.23 -2.72
CA PRO A 154 8.82 6.80 -2.76
C PRO A 154 7.89 6.01 -3.69
N ASN A 155 6.62 6.44 -3.80
CA ASN A 155 5.60 5.79 -4.62
C ASN A 155 5.61 6.29 -6.07
N GLN A 156 5.98 7.55 -6.29
CA GLN A 156 5.95 8.25 -7.57
C GLN A 156 7.31 8.88 -7.85
N ARG A 157 8.23 8.10 -8.44
CA ARG A 157 9.63 8.53 -8.64
C ARG A 157 9.79 9.79 -9.49
N HIS A 158 8.86 10.08 -10.40
CA HIS A 158 8.91 11.32 -11.20
C HIS A 158 8.82 12.58 -10.33
N LEU A 159 8.22 12.50 -9.14
CA LEU A 159 8.19 13.60 -8.17
C LEU A 159 9.56 13.92 -7.57
N GLN A 160 10.58 13.07 -7.72
CA GLN A 160 11.94 13.43 -7.31
C GLN A 160 12.50 14.60 -8.10
N VAL A 161 12.08 14.73 -9.36
CA VAL A 161 12.52 15.80 -10.26
C VAL A 161 11.62 17.03 -10.08
N PHE A 162 10.30 16.82 -10.07
CA PHE A 162 9.33 17.93 -10.06
C PHE A 162 8.97 18.42 -8.66
N GLY A 163 9.10 17.59 -7.62
CA GLY A 163 8.65 17.94 -6.28
C GLY A 163 9.41 19.08 -5.61
N PRO A 164 10.73 19.20 -5.80
CA PRO A 164 11.48 20.38 -5.34
C PRO A 164 11.23 21.64 -6.17
N LEU A 165 10.60 21.53 -7.35
CA LEU A 165 10.41 22.65 -8.27
C LEU A 165 9.10 23.38 -7.98
N ASP A 166 9.22 24.56 -7.39
CA ASP A 166 8.10 25.49 -7.27
C ASP A 166 7.97 26.31 -8.57
N LEU A 167 7.24 25.75 -9.55
CA LEU A 167 7.02 26.37 -10.87
C LEU A 167 6.34 27.75 -10.79
N SER A 168 5.67 28.08 -9.68
CA SER A 168 5.04 29.40 -9.50
C SER A 168 6.05 30.55 -9.38
N LYS A 169 7.30 30.23 -9.04
CA LYS A 169 8.40 31.19 -8.91
C LYS A 169 9.13 31.46 -10.22
N TYR A 170 8.86 30.70 -11.27
CA TYR A 170 9.57 30.79 -12.54
C TYR A 170 8.72 31.50 -13.60
N ASP A 171 9.38 32.20 -14.51
CA ASP A 171 8.73 32.84 -15.65
C ASP A 171 8.23 31.77 -16.63
N THR A 172 6.96 31.82 -17.00
CA THR A 172 6.35 30.88 -17.95
C THR A 172 6.80 31.12 -19.39
N ASN A 173 7.36 32.29 -19.68
CA ASN A 173 7.72 32.73 -21.03
C ASN A 173 9.21 32.58 -21.35
N ASN A 174 10.05 32.24 -20.36
CA ASN A 174 11.50 32.14 -20.52
C ASN A 174 12.13 31.01 -19.67
N GLY A 175 13.31 30.55 -20.06
CA GLY A 175 14.09 29.54 -19.35
C GLY A 175 13.72 28.09 -19.68
N HIS A 176 14.26 27.15 -18.90
CA HIS A 176 14.14 25.70 -19.15
C HIS A 176 12.75 25.12 -18.84
N PHE A 177 11.94 25.80 -18.02
CA PHE A 177 10.58 25.38 -17.66
C PHE A 177 9.50 26.19 -18.36
N LYS A 178 9.88 26.83 -19.47
CA LYS A 178 8.98 27.63 -20.28
C LYS A 178 7.81 26.76 -20.81
N ALA A 179 6.61 27.33 -20.83
CA ALA A 179 5.47 26.72 -21.50
C ALA A 179 5.71 26.57 -23.02
N LEU A 180 5.05 25.59 -23.63
CA LEU A 180 5.02 25.49 -25.09
C LEU A 180 4.40 26.75 -25.69
N ASP A 181 4.99 27.24 -26.76
CA ASP A 181 4.48 28.41 -27.44
C ASP A 181 3.10 28.14 -28.05
N SER A 182 2.22 29.12 -27.96
CA SER A 182 1.03 29.14 -28.79
C SER A 182 1.41 29.27 -30.27
N THR A 183 0.50 28.90 -31.17
CA THR A 183 0.72 29.01 -32.63
C THR A 183 1.07 30.44 -33.05
N TYR A 184 0.47 31.45 -32.42
CA TYR A 184 0.78 32.85 -32.69
C TYR A 184 2.18 33.24 -32.16
N GLU A 185 2.54 32.85 -30.94
CA GLU A 185 3.87 33.15 -30.38
C GLU A 185 4.99 32.45 -31.15
N PHE A 186 4.74 31.22 -31.60
CA PHE A 186 5.63 30.48 -32.48
C PHE A 186 5.84 31.22 -33.81
N ALA A 187 4.73 31.59 -34.47
CA ALA A 187 4.78 32.34 -35.72
C ALA A 187 5.46 33.70 -35.57
N ASN A 188 5.25 34.39 -34.45
CA ASN A 188 5.87 35.66 -34.19
C ASN A 188 7.37 35.52 -33.88
N ARG A 189 7.79 34.52 -33.08
CA ARG A 189 9.20 34.26 -32.76
C ARG A 189 10.03 33.97 -34.00
N HIS A 190 9.50 33.14 -34.89
CA HIS A 190 10.17 32.79 -36.14
C HIS A 190 9.91 33.80 -37.25
N GLU A 191 9.29 34.95 -36.93
CA GLU A 191 8.97 36.03 -37.88
C GLU A 191 8.31 35.49 -39.15
N LEU A 192 7.31 34.61 -38.98
CA LEU A 192 6.58 33.97 -40.07
C LEU A 192 5.43 34.84 -40.58
N ILE A 193 5.04 35.87 -39.82
CA ILE A 193 3.90 36.73 -40.16
C ILE A 193 4.40 37.87 -41.07
N THR A 194 3.98 37.85 -42.34
CA THR A 194 4.37 38.87 -43.34
C THR A 194 3.33 39.98 -43.48
N GLY A 195 2.12 39.75 -42.98
CA GLY A 195 1.02 40.72 -43.03
C GLY A 195 -0.26 40.13 -42.45
N THR A 196 -1.38 40.81 -42.70
CA THR A 196 -2.73 40.35 -42.31
C THR A 196 -3.68 40.47 -43.50
N LYS A 197 -4.68 39.58 -43.58
CA LYS A 197 -5.76 39.60 -44.57
C LYS A 197 -7.11 39.36 -43.91
N GLU A 198 -8.19 39.79 -44.53
CA GLU A 198 -9.55 39.47 -44.09
C GLU A 198 -9.76 37.95 -44.10
N ARG A 199 -10.50 37.43 -43.11
CA ARG A 199 -10.77 36.00 -43.00
C ARG A 199 -11.70 35.56 -44.14
N LEU A 200 -11.33 34.49 -44.84
CA LEU A 200 -12.21 33.82 -45.78
C LEU A 200 -13.17 32.91 -45.00
N VAL A 201 -14.47 33.17 -45.12
CA VAL A 201 -15.54 32.34 -44.53
C VAL A 201 -16.41 31.76 -45.62
N ASN A 202 -16.70 30.47 -45.50
CA ASN A 202 -17.58 29.75 -46.40
C ASN A 202 -19.00 29.87 -45.88
N ILE A 203 -19.83 30.62 -46.59
CA ILE A 203 -21.25 30.80 -46.24
C ILE A 203 -22.08 30.03 -47.25
N THR A 204 -22.92 29.12 -46.75
CA THR A 204 -23.88 28.38 -47.57
C THR A 204 -25.22 29.09 -47.57
N ILE A 205 -25.62 29.58 -48.74
CA ILE A 205 -26.93 30.21 -48.95
C ILE A 205 -27.68 29.39 -50.00
N ASN A 206 -28.86 28.87 -49.65
CA ASN A 206 -29.71 28.06 -50.53
C ASN A 206 -28.98 26.85 -51.16
N GLY A 207 -28.14 26.16 -50.39
CA GLY A 207 -27.43 24.95 -50.84
C GLY A 207 -26.18 25.21 -51.70
N VAL A 208 -25.81 26.47 -51.93
CA VAL A 208 -24.57 26.84 -52.63
C VAL A 208 -23.61 27.48 -51.63
N THR A 209 -22.42 26.89 -51.49
CA THR A 209 -21.33 27.44 -50.66
C THR A 209 -20.55 28.46 -51.48
N LYS A 210 -20.44 29.68 -50.97
CA LYS A 210 -19.61 30.75 -51.56
C LYS A 210 -18.63 31.27 -50.51
N GLU A 211 -17.42 31.58 -50.94
CA GLU A 211 -16.42 32.21 -50.08
C GLU A 211 -16.69 33.72 -50.01
N TYR A 212 -16.69 34.25 -48.80
CA TYR A 212 -16.83 35.67 -48.52
C TYR A 212 -15.69 36.12 -47.61
N ASN A 213 -15.19 37.33 -47.84
CA ASN A 213 -14.27 37.98 -46.90
C ASN A 213 -15.08 38.58 -45.75
N ASP A 214 -14.80 38.11 -44.55
CA ASP A 214 -15.31 38.71 -43.33
C ASP A 214 -14.43 39.91 -42.95
N LYS A 215 -14.99 41.12 -43.07
CA LYS A 215 -14.29 42.37 -42.72
C LYS A 215 -14.18 42.60 -41.21
N SER A 216 -14.91 41.82 -40.40
CA SER A 216 -14.88 41.95 -38.94
C SER A 216 -13.67 41.26 -38.30
N GLU A 217 -12.98 40.37 -39.04
CA GLU A 217 -11.87 39.59 -38.52
C GLU A 217 -10.71 39.54 -39.52
N THR A 218 -9.51 39.83 -39.04
CA THR A 218 -8.26 39.74 -39.82
C THR A 218 -7.41 38.58 -39.34
N VAL A 219 -6.89 37.77 -40.28
CA VAL A 219 -6.00 36.64 -40.03
C VAL A 219 -4.58 36.94 -40.53
N PRO A 220 -3.53 36.42 -39.86
CA PRO A 220 -2.16 36.60 -40.30
C PRO A 220 -1.88 35.86 -41.63
N ILE A 221 -1.00 36.43 -42.44
CA ILE A 221 -0.43 35.80 -43.64
C ILE A 221 0.90 35.18 -43.23
N ILE A 222 1.04 33.87 -43.45
CA ILE A 222 2.24 33.11 -43.11
C ILE A 222 3.16 33.02 -44.33
N ASP A 223 4.46 33.25 -44.11
CA ASP A 223 5.52 32.92 -45.07
C ASP A 223 5.69 31.40 -45.15
N GLU A 224 5.15 30.80 -46.21
CA GLU A 224 5.17 29.35 -46.40
C GLU A 224 6.59 28.79 -46.54
N GLU A 225 7.49 29.50 -47.21
CA GLU A 225 8.86 29.02 -47.44
C GLU A 225 9.65 29.06 -46.13
N LYS A 226 9.57 30.17 -45.40
CA LYS A 226 10.21 30.30 -44.08
C LYS A 226 9.64 29.30 -43.08
N PHE A 227 8.32 29.11 -43.08
CA PHE A 227 7.66 28.12 -42.25
C PHE A 227 8.15 26.70 -42.56
N LEU A 228 8.21 26.32 -43.85
CA LEU A 228 8.73 25.02 -44.27
C LEU A 228 10.19 24.81 -43.84
N ASN A 229 11.02 25.84 -43.92
CA ASN A 229 12.40 25.75 -43.49
C ASN A 229 12.51 25.54 -41.97
N VAL A 230 11.75 26.27 -41.16
CA VAL A 230 11.68 26.07 -39.70
C VAL A 230 11.20 24.66 -39.36
N LEU A 231 10.16 24.16 -40.04
CA LEU A 231 9.67 22.80 -39.81
C LEU A 231 10.71 21.74 -40.19
N ARG A 232 11.49 21.96 -41.25
CA ARG A 232 12.59 21.05 -41.63
C ARG A 232 13.70 21.03 -40.58
N GLU A 233 14.06 22.18 -40.02
CA GLU A 233 15.04 22.25 -38.93
C GLU A 233 14.56 21.51 -37.68
N GLN A 234 13.26 21.54 -37.39
CA GLN A 234 12.65 20.84 -36.25
C GLN A 234 12.62 19.32 -36.38
N LEU A 235 12.85 18.76 -37.58
CA LEU A 235 12.90 17.29 -37.76
C LEU A 235 14.08 16.65 -37.03
N GLY A 236 15.11 17.43 -36.69
CA GLY A 236 16.31 16.94 -36.04
C GLY A 236 17.17 16.06 -36.95
N ASP A 237 18.07 15.31 -36.33
CA ASP A 237 19.04 14.47 -37.03
C ASP A 237 18.42 13.14 -37.49
N LEU A 238 18.94 12.61 -38.60
CA LEU A 238 18.50 11.33 -39.13
C LEU A 238 18.94 10.17 -38.23
N TRP A 239 18.07 9.19 -38.07
CA TRP A 239 18.33 7.93 -37.38
C TRP A 239 19.20 6.98 -38.25
N ILE A 240 20.40 7.39 -38.66
CA ILE A 240 21.33 6.56 -39.44
C ILE A 240 22.78 6.92 -39.11
N THR A 241 23.62 5.91 -38.85
CA THR A 241 25.09 6.02 -38.91
C THR A 241 25.52 6.20 -40.35
N LEU A 242 25.60 7.45 -40.82
CA LEU A 242 26.21 7.78 -42.11
C LEU A 242 27.74 7.85 -41.96
N ASP A 243 28.38 6.72 -41.67
CA ASP A 243 29.80 6.56 -41.98
C ASP A 243 29.95 5.57 -43.13
N ASN A 244 29.85 6.08 -44.36
CA ASN A 244 30.08 5.32 -45.59
C ASN A 244 31.55 4.85 -45.76
N SER A 245 32.41 5.04 -44.74
CA SER A 245 33.84 4.76 -44.83
C SER A 245 34.36 3.66 -43.90
N LYS A 246 33.54 3.09 -43.03
CA LYS A 246 33.97 2.00 -42.13
C LYS A 246 32.91 0.92 -42.01
N GLU A 247 33.32 -0.32 -42.25
CA GLU A 247 32.62 -1.53 -41.81
C GLU A 247 32.26 -1.36 -40.33
N THR A 248 30.99 -1.04 -40.07
CA THR A 248 30.52 -0.64 -38.75
C THR A 248 30.30 -1.90 -37.94
N SER A 249 31.13 -2.10 -36.92
CA SER A 249 30.83 -3.06 -35.86
C SER A 249 29.50 -2.69 -35.20
N PRO A 250 28.69 -3.65 -34.71
CA PRO A 250 27.29 -3.43 -34.31
C PRO A 250 27.06 -2.57 -33.03
N ASP A 251 28.09 -1.89 -32.52
CA ASP A 251 28.09 -1.34 -31.15
C ASP A 251 27.78 0.16 -31.03
N GLU A 252 27.45 0.86 -32.12
CA GLU A 252 27.46 2.32 -32.10
C GLU A 252 26.05 2.95 -32.10
N LEU A 253 25.40 2.95 -30.92
CA LEU A 253 24.36 3.94 -30.56
C LEU A 253 24.98 5.33 -30.25
N SER A 254 26.24 5.56 -30.61
CA SER A 254 27.04 6.75 -30.28
C SER A 254 26.55 8.04 -30.95
N TYR A 255 25.67 7.93 -31.96
CA TYR A 255 25.04 9.07 -32.62
C TYR A 255 23.81 9.60 -31.87
N LEU A 256 23.27 8.83 -30.91
CA LEU A 256 22.15 9.26 -30.09
C LEU A 256 22.67 10.11 -28.93
N SER A 257 21.84 11.07 -28.49
CA SER A 257 22.14 11.74 -27.23
C SER A 257 22.01 10.77 -26.05
N ASP A 258 22.66 11.08 -24.93
CA ASP A 258 22.53 10.29 -23.69
C ASP A 258 21.06 10.14 -23.27
N VAL A 259 20.26 11.19 -23.47
CA VAL A 259 18.82 11.21 -23.16
C VAL A 259 18.07 10.26 -24.07
N ASP A 260 18.31 10.30 -25.38
CA ASP A 260 17.65 9.42 -26.34
C ASP A 260 18.01 7.96 -26.09
N THR A 261 19.27 7.69 -25.73
CA THR A 261 19.73 6.35 -25.35
C THR A 261 19.02 5.83 -24.10
N ILE A 262 18.87 6.66 -23.07
CA ILE A 262 18.14 6.30 -21.85
C ILE A 262 16.65 6.07 -22.14
N LEU A 263 16.01 6.96 -22.91
CA LEU A 263 14.61 6.81 -23.29
C LEU A 263 14.40 5.52 -24.10
N LEU A 264 15.26 5.24 -25.08
CA LEU A 264 15.21 4.01 -25.86
C LEU A 264 15.37 2.78 -24.97
N ALA A 265 16.32 2.78 -24.04
CA ALA A 265 16.54 1.68 -23.10
C ALA A 265 15.36 1.46 -22.14
N LEU A 266 14.60 2.52 -21.80
CA LEU A 266 13.40 2.42 -20.98
C LEU A 266 12.20 1.88 -21.77
N TYR A 267 11.99 2.34 -23.01
CA TYR A 267 10.79 2.00 -23.79
C TYR A 267 10.92 0.73 -24.61
N LEU A 268 12.13 0.38 -25.10
CA LEU A 268 12.35 -0.81 -25.92
C LEU A 268 11.92 -2.11 -25.21
N PRO A 269 12.27 -2.35 -23.93
CA PRO A 269 11.81 -3.54 -23.22
C PRO A 269 10.29 -3.58 -23.04
N VAL A 270 9.66 -2.42 -22.80
CA VAL A 270 8.19 -2.31 -22.66
C VAL A 270 7.52 -2.69 -23.98
N ALA A 271 7.99 -2.13 -25.10
CA ALA A 271 7.49 -2.46 -26.43
C ALA A 271 7.64 -3.97 -26.72
N CYS A 272 8.83 -4.55 -26.46
CA CYS A 272 9.08 -5.97 -26.67
C CYS A 272 8.23 -6.89 -25.77
N ALA A 273 7.99 -6.51 -24.52
CA ALA A 273 7.17 -7.30 -23.59
C ALA A 273 5.67 -7.25 -23.94
N THR A 274 5.17 -6.11 -24.41
CA THR A 274 3.76 -5.95 -24.80
C THR A 274 3.42 -6.58 -26.15
N GLY A 275 4.40 -6.81 -27.03
CA GLY A 275 4.22 -7.47 -28.33
C GLY A 275 3.79 -8.94 -28.25
N PHE A 276 3.94 -9.60 -27.10
CA PHE A 276 3.60 -11.02 -26.93
C PHE A 276 2.11 -11.31 -26.64
N VAL A 277 1.31 -10.27 -26.36
CA VAL A 277 -0.12 -10.43 -25.99
C VAL A 277 -1.06 -10.28 -27.20
N ALA A 278 -0.56 -9.87 -28.37
CA ALA A 278 -1.38 -9.65 -29.56
C ALA A 278 -1.54 -10.87 -30.49
N GLN A 279 -1.11 -12.08 -30.08
CA GLN A 279 -1.18 -13.30 -30.90
C GLN A 279 -1.84 -14.52 -30.21
N THR A 280 -2.79 -14.30 -29.29
CA THR A 280 -3.69 -15.38 -28.81
C THR A 280 -5.14 -15.03 -29.07
#